data_AF-A0A3N5I9C3-F1
#
_entry.id   AF-A0A3N5I9C3-F1
#
_cell.length_a   1.000
_cell.length_b   1.000
_cell.length_c   1.000
_cell.angle_alpha   90.00
_cell.angle_beta   90.00
_cell.angle_gamma   90.00
#
_symmetry.space_group_name_H-M   'P 1'
#
loop_
_entity.id
_entity.type
_entity.pdbx_description
1 polymer ?
#
loop_
_entity_poly.entity_id
_entity_poly.type
_entity_poly.pdbx_seq_one_letter_code
_entity_poly.pdbx_strand_id
1 'polypeptide(L)'
;MAKSKPTDLKVQNLESDGILNPRPEVVVDELFAQNEFFDRRDLVQVRYEMLRRVQTDRVPISETTARFGVSRPTYYRIETDFEREGMKGLLPRKRGPRDGHKLSATVVEELRAARERDPSLDTASLVTLLRDRFDIEAHPRTVERALLRQEKKTK
;
A
#
# COMPACT_ATOMS: atom_id res chain seq x y z
N MET A 1 -19.43 35.14 2.78
CA MET A 1 -18.53 34.20 2.09
C MET A 1 -17.92 33.28 3.14
N ALA A 2 -18.15 31.97 3.03
CA ALA A 2 -17.63 31.00 3.98
C ALA A 2 -16.11 30.90 3.80
N LYS A 3 -15.33 31.25 4.83
CA LYS A 3 -13.88 31.03 4.84
C LYS A 3 -13.64 29.53 4.68
N SER A 4 -13.01 29.10 3.59
CA SER A 4 -12.61 27.70 3.42
C SER A 4 -11.72 27.33 4.61
N LYS A 5 -12.00 26.20 5.27
CA LYS A 5 -11.11 25.67 6.31
C LYS A 5 -9.68 25.67 5.76
N PRO A 6 -8.69 26.24 6.49
CA PRO A 6 -7.30 26.12 6.08
C PRO A 6 -7.01 24.64 5.88
N THR A 7 -6.57 24.29 4.69
CA THR A 7 -6.25 22.91 4.38
C THR A 7 -5.09 22.49 5.29
N ASP A 8 -5.24 21.37 5.97
CA ASP A 8 -4.22 20.90 6.91
C ASP A 8 -2.97 20.45 6.14
N LEU A 9 -2.00 21.37 6.03
CA LEU A 9 -0.75 21.14 5.29
C LEU A 9 0.01 19.93 5.81
N LYS A 10 -0.05 19.65 7.12
CA LYS A 10 0.63 18.49 7.69
C LYS A 10 0.01 17.20 7.17
N VAL A 11 -1.32 17.10 7.16
CA VAL A 11 -2.03 15.93 6.61
C VAL A 11 -1.68 15.72 5.14
N GLN A 12 -1.66 16.78 4.32
CA GLN A 12 -1.30 16.68 2.91
C GLN A 12 0.13 16.13 2.71
N ASN A 13 1.09 16.61 3.50
CA ASN A 13 2.47 16.14 3.43
C ASN A 13 2.59 14.69 3.89
N LEU A 14 1.89 14.30 4.97
CA LEU A 14 1.85 12.91 5.43
C LEU A 14 1.22 11.99 4.36
N GLU A 15 0.20 12.45 3.65
CA GLU A 15 -0.41 11.73 2.53
C GLU A 15 0.54 11.59 1.33
N SER A 16 1.22 12.66 0.92
CA SER A 16 2.15 12.64 -0.20
C SER A 16 3.34 11.70 0.05
N ASP A 17 3.81 11.67 1.29
CA ASP A 17 4.91 10.80 1.72
C ASP A 17 4.44 9.37 2.02
N GLY A 18 3.13 9.11 1.97
CA GLY A 18 2.53 7.81 2.23
C GLY A 18 2.64 7.35 3.68
N ILE A 19 2.82 8.29 4.61
CA ILE A 19 2.99 8.07 6.06
C ILE A 19 1.80 8.58 6.88
N LEU A 20 0.70 8.98 6.24
CA LEU A 20 -0.55 9.23 6.95
C LEU A 20 -1.04 7.93 7.59
N ASN A 21 -1.31 7.97 8.90
CA ASN A 21 -2.00 6.89 9.59
C ASN A 21 -3.45 6.82 9.10
N PRO A 22 -3.90 5.72 8.48
CA PRO A 22 -5.25 5.65 7.90
C PRO A 22 -6.36 5.56 8.95
N ARG A 23 -6.03 5.23 10.20
CA ARG A 23 -7.00 5.10 11.30
C ARG A 23 -6.43 5.80 12.56
N PRO A 24 -6.34 7.13 12.58
CA PRO A 24 -5.85 7.86 13.75
C PRO A 24 -6.76 7.67 14.98
N GLU A 25 -8.05 7.43 14.78
CA GLU A 25 -9.06 7.27 15.83
C GLU A 25 -8.88 6.03 16.70
N VAL A 26 -8.20 4.99 16.19
CA VAL A 26 -7.94 3.76 16.97
C VAL A 26 -6.72 3.86 17.88
N VAL A 27 -5.92 4.92 17.73
CA VAL A 27 -4.81 5.22 18.64
C VAL A 27 -5.41 5.95 19.83
N VAL A 28 -5.69 5.24 20.92
CA VAL A 28 -6.34 5.78 22.13
C VAL A 28 -5.36 5.99 23.29
N ASP A 29 -4.07 5.80 23.06
CA ASP A 29 -3.05 6.01 24.08
C ASP A 29 -3.07 7.46 24.62
N GLU A 30 -2.95 7.59 25.94
CA GLU A 30 -3.06 8.86 26.67
C GLU A 30 -2.05 9.90 26.18
N LEU A 31 -0.87 9.46 25.74
CA LEU A 31 0.18 10.33 25.23
C LEU A 31 -0.31 11.17 24.04
N PHE A 32 -1.10 10.55 23.16
CA PHE A 32 -1.70 11.21 22.01
C PHE A 32 -3.02 11.93 22.34
N ALA A 33 -3.60 11.72 23.53
CA ALA A 33 -4.81 12.41 23.96
C ALA A 33 -4.49 13.71 24.69
N GLN A 34 -3.40 13.72 25.47
CA GLN A 34 -3.11 14.75 26.46
C GLN A 34 -2.03 15.74 26.02
N ASN A 35 -1.34 15.48 24.90
CA ASN A 35 -0.18 16.28 24.51
C ASN A 35 -0.19 16.59 23.01
N GLU A 36 -0.15 17.88 22.69
CA GLU A 36 -0.23 18.42 21.32
C GLU A 36 0.95 18.02 20.42
N PHE A 37 2.08 17.62 21.01
CA PHE A 37 3.26 17.15 20.27
C PHE A 37 3.00 15.82 19.54
N PHE A 38 2.14 14.96 20.10
CA PHE A 38 1.90 13.62 19.57
C PHE A 38 0.69 13.62 18.64
N ASP A 39 0.94 13.31 17.37
CA ASP A 39 -0.06 13.34 16.32
C ASP A 39 -0.44 11.93 15.88
N ARG A 40 -1.67 11.50 16.17
CA ARG A 40 -2.19 10.18 15.79
C ARG A 40 -2.22 9.98 14.28
N ARG A 41 -2.16 11.06 13.50
CA ARG A 41 -2.16 11.05 12.03
C ARG A 41 -0.78 10.74 11.46
N ASP A 42 0.30 10.92 12.23
CA ASP A 42 1.66 10.58 11.81
C ASP A 42 1.95 9.10 12.13
N LEU A 43 1.95 8.25 11.10
CA LEU A 43 2.14 6.81 11.28
C LEU A 43 3.52 6.47 11.84
N VAL A 44 4.55 7.24 11.52
CA VAL A 44 5.92 6.98 11.97
C VAL A 44 6.02 7.30 13.45
N GLN A 45 5.46 8.44 13.89
CA GLN A 45 5.41 8.80 15.31
C GLN A 45 4.60 7.79 16.13
N VAL A 46 3.43 7.37 15.62
CA VAL A 46 2.60 6.32 16.26
C VAL A 46 3.38 5.02 16.45
N ARG A 47 4.12 4.57 15.42
CA ARG A 47 4.92 3.34 15.53
C ARG A 47 6.08 3.49 16.50
N TYR A 48 6.77 4.63 16.47
CA TYR A 48 7.88 4.90 17.39
C TYR A 48 7.41 4.90 18.84
N GLU A 49 6.34 5.63 19.17
CA GLU A 49 5.82 5.70 20.54
C GLU A 49 5.28 4.37 21.04
N MET A 50 4.72 3.55 20.14
CA MET A 50 4.31 2.18 20.45
C MET A 50 5.50 1.33 20.91
N LEU A 51 6.63 1.39 20.19
CA LEU A 51 7.84 0.66 20.55
C LEU A 51 8.45 1.23 21.84
N ARG A 52 8.56 2.56 21.96
CA ARG A 52 9.10 3.25 23.13
C ARG A 52 8.35 2.86 24.40
N ARG A 53 7.02 2.79 24.37
CA ARG A 53 6.21 2.37 25.53
C ARG A 53 6.55 0.96 26.01
N VAL A 54 6.74 0.00 25.10
CA VAL A 54 7.09 -1.36 25.51
C VAL A 54 8.53 -1.43 25.99
N GLN A 55 9.48 -0.86 25.24
CA GLN A 55 10.90 -1.06 25.49
C GLN A 55 11.43 -0.19 26.65
N THR A 56 10.97 1.05 26.74
CA THR A 56 11.37 2.02 27.77
C THR A 56 10.44 1.96 28.97
N ASP A 57 9.13 2.09 28.76
CA ASP A 57 8.15 2.19 29.84
C ASP A 57 7.69 0.81 30.36
N ARG A 58 8.18 -0.28 29.74
CA ARG A 58 7.90 -1.69 30.11
C ARG A 58 6.41 -2.04 30.17
N VAL A 59 5.58 -1.30 29.43
CA VAL A 59 4.14 -1.59 29.31
C VAL A 59 3.95 -2.89 28.53
N PRO A 60 3.07 -3.81 28.98
CA PRO A 60 2.87 -5.08 28.30
C PRO A 60 2.47 -4.92 26.82
N ILE A 61 3.05 -5.74 25.94
CA ILE A 61 2.77 -5.69 24.49
C ILE A 61 1.25 -5.81 24.21
N SER A 62 0.51 -6.65 24.93
CA SER A 62 -0.96 -6.75 24.76
C SER A 62 -1.67 -5.42 24.98
N GLU A 63 -1.31 -4.72 26.05
CA GLU A 63 -1.94 -3.47 26.44
C GLU A 63 -1.58 -2.37 25.43
N THR A 64 -0.28 -2.26 25.09
CA THR A 64 0.19 -1.29 24.12
C THR A 64 -0.43 -1.51 22.75
N THR A 65 -0.44 -2.74 22.25
CA THR A 65 -1.01 -3.03 20.91
C THR A 65 -2.52 -2.75 20.85
N ALA A 66 -3.25 -3.00 21.94
CA ALA A 66 -4.66 -2.62 22.05
C ALA A 66 -4.87 -1.10 22.01
N ARG A 67 -4.05 -0.32 22.73
CA ARG A 67 -4.14 1.15 22.74
C ARG A 67 -3.71 1.81 21.43
N PHE A 68 -2.83 1.17 20.67
CA PHE A 68 -2.33 1.68 19.39
C PHE A 68 -3.09 1.13 18.18
N GLY A 69 -4.12 0.29 18.40
CA GLY A 69 -4.97 -0.23 17.33
C GLY A 69 -4.27 -1.20 16.37
N VAL A 70 -3.28 -1.95 16.84
CA VAL A 70 -2.54 -2.93 16.04
C VAL A 70 -2.58 -4.32 16.67
N SER A 71 -2.22 -5.35 15.90
CA SER A 71 -2.07 -6.71 16.40
C SER A 71 -0.65 -6.98 16.92
N ARG A 72 -0.49 -7.94 17.85
CA ARG A 72 0.84 -8.39 18.32
C ARG A 72 1.79 -8.81 17.18
N PRO A 73 1.36 -9.56 16.14
CA PRO A 73 2.23 -9.84 14.99
C PRO A 73 2.69 -8.59 14.24
N THR A 74 1.85 -7.54 14.19
CA THR A 74 2.23 -6.26 13.60
C THR A 74 3.26 -5.54 14.45
N TYR A 75 3.13 -5.58 15.78
CA TYR A 75 4.14 -5.06 16.71
C TYR A 75 5.50 -5.71 16.47
N TYR A 76 5.60 -7.04 16.52
CA TYR A 76 6.90 -7.73 16.35
C TYR A 76 7.53 -7.47 14.99
N ARG A 77 6.73 -7.35 13.93
CA ARG A 77 7.24 -6.97 12.61
C ARG A 77 7.82 -5.55 12.62
N ILE A 78 7.12 -4.59 13.23
CA ILE A 78 7.59 -3.20 13.32
C ILE A 78 8.85 -3.10 14.19
N GLU A 79 8.90 -3.84 15.30
CA GLU A 79 10.08 -3.95 16.16
C GLU A 79 11.28 -4.49 15.39
N THR A 80 11.11 -5.64 14.72
CA THR A 80 12.18 -6.25 13.92
C THR A 80 12.68 -5.31 12.81
N ASP A 81 11.77 -4.56 12.17
CA ASP A 81 12.13 -3.59 11.13
C ASP A 81 12.87 -2.38 11.72
N PHE A 82 12.46 -1.90 12.89
CA PHE A 82 13.12 -0.81 13.61
C PHE A 82 14.52 -1.21 14.11
N GLU A 83 14.68 -2.39 14.67
CA GLU A 83 15.99 -2.89 15.13
C GLU A 83 16.98 -3.03 13.98
N ARG A 84 16.50 -3.43 12.79
CA ARG A 84 17.34 -3.63 11.61
C ARG A 84 17.66 -2.32 10.87
N GLU A 85 16.71 -1.40 10.76
CA GLU A 85 16.78 -0.25 9.84
C GLU A 85 16.64 1.11 10.54
N GLY A 86 16.49 1.13 11.86
CA GLY A 86 16.20 2.32 12.65
C GLY A 86 14.86 2.96 12.25
N MET A 87 14.81 4.30 12.25
CA MET A 87 13.61 5.06 11.87
C MET A 87 13.09 4.71 10.47
N LYS A 88 13.96 4.30 9.55
CA LYS A 88 13.54 3.88 8.20
C LYS A 88 12.66 2.63 8.23
N GLY A 89 12.89 1.74 9.18
CA GLY A 89 12.07 0.54 9.38
C GLY A 89 10.63 0.85 9.83
N LEU A 90 10.37 2.06 10.32
CA LEU A 90 9.02 2.52 10.68
C LEU A 90 8.23 3.06 9.48
N LEU A 91 8.86 3.24 8.31
CA LEU A 91 8.17 3.68 7.11
C LEU A 91 7.34 2.54 6.50
N PRO A 92 6.18 2.83 5.87
CA PRO A 92 5.47 1.84 5.07
C PRO A 92 6.36 1.33 3.95
N ARG A 93 6.55 0.01 3.86
CA ARG A 93 7.25 -0.57 2.71
C ARG A 93 6.45 -0.29 1.44
N LYS A 94 7.16 0.03 0.35
CA LYS A 94 6.56 0.10 -0.98
C LYS A 94 5.84 -1.23 -1.23
N ARG A 95 4.53 -1.16 -1.46
CA ARG A 95 3.76 -2.32 -1.90
C ARG A 95 4.45 -2.85 -3.15
N GLY A 96 4.75 -4.14 -3.18
CA GLY A 96 5.36 -4.77 -4.35
C GLY A 96 4.57 -4.47 -5.62
N PRO A 97 5.17 -4.67 -6.81
CA PRO A 97 4.51 -4.39 -8.08
C PRO A 97 3.09 -4.95 -8.09
N ARG A 98 2.11 -4.07 -8.31
CA ARG A 98 0.70 -4.48 -8.51
C ARG A 98 0.43 -5.00 -9.92
N ASP A 99 1.46 -5.05 -10.75
CA ASP A 99 1.38 -5.61 -12.09
C ASP A 99 1.17 -7.12 -11.97
N GLY A 100 0.28 -7.64 -12.82
CA GLY A 100 0.06 -9.08 -12.86
C GLY A 100 1.35 -9.72 -13.32
N HIS A 101 2.05 -10.44 -12.44
CA HIS A 101 3.34 -11.08 -12.72
C HIS A 101 3.35 -11.98 -13.97
N LYS A 102 2.16 -12.38 -14.46
CA LYS A 102 1.98 -13.19 -15.66
C LYS A 102 1.81 -12.40 -16.96
N LEU A 103 1.39 -11.13 -16.94
CA LEU A 103 1.16 -10.31 -18.14
C LEU A 103 1.99 -9.03 -18.03
N SER A 104 3.26 -9.14 -18.41
CA SER A 104 4.17 -8.00 -18.48
C SER A 104 3.69 -6.99 -19.53
N ALA A 105 4.13 -5.73 -19.43
CA ALA A 105 3.76 -4.70 -20.39
C ALA A 105 4.07 -5.10 -21.85
N THR A 106 5.20 -5.76 -22.09
CA THR A 106 5.61 -6.26 -23.41
C THR A 106 4.63 -7.31 -23.95
N VAL A 107 4.17 -8.24 -23.09
CA VAL A 107 3.20 -9.25 -23.49
C VAL A 107 1.86 -8.60 -23.85
N VAL A 108 1.40 -7.61 -23.08
CA VAL A 108 0.13 -6.92 -23.36
C VAL A 108 0.19 -6.11 -24.67
N GLU A 109 1.30 -5.44 -24.97
CA GLU A 109 1.49 -4.74 -26.26
C GLU A 109 1.45 -5.71 -27.45
N GLU A 110 2.06 -6.88 -27.33
CA GLU A 110 2.02 -7.92 -28.38
C GLU A 110 0.60 -8.44 -28.62
N LEU A 111 -0.20 -8.65 -27.57
CA LEU A 111 -1.60 -9.04 -27.71
C LEU A 111 -2.44 -7.95 -28.38
N ARG A 112 -2.16 -6.69 -28.07
CA ARG A 112 -2.81 -5.54 -28.72
C ARG A 112 -2.44 -5.47 -30.19
N ALA A 113 -1.15 -5.56 -30.52
CA ALA A 113 -0.67 -5.55 -31.90
C ALA A 113 -1.25 -6.73 -32.71
N ALA A 114 -1.45 -7.89 -32.08
CA ALA A 114 -2.14 -9.01 -32.70
C ALA A 114 -3.61 -8.67 -33.02
N ARG A 115 -4.34 -8.06 -32.08
CA ARG A 115 -5.73 -7.65 -32.26
C ARG A 115 -5.91 -6.47 -33.24
N GLU A 116 -4.92 -5.60 -33.36
CA GLU A 116 -4.90 -4.53 -34.36
C GLU A 116 -4.65 -5.08 -35.78
N ARG A 117 -3.80 -6.10 -35.90
CA ARG A 117 -3.55 -6.81 -37.17
C ARG A 117 -4.73 -7.68 -37.60
N ASP A 118 -5.44 -8.27 -36.64
CA ASP A 118 -6.63 -9.07 -36.88
C ASP A 118 -7.73 -8.74 -35.86
N PRO A 119 -8.68 -7.85 -36.21
CA PRO A 119 -9.79 -7.47 -35.35
C PRO A 119 -10.78 -8.59 -35.03
N SER A 120 -10.71 -9.74 -35.73
CA SER A 120 -11.59 -10.88 -35.47
C SER A 120 -11.14 -11.74 -34.27
N LEU A 121 -9.93 -11.50 -33.76
CA LEU A 121 -9.40 -12.20 -32.60
C LEU A 121 -10.21 -11.87 -31.33
N ASP A 122 -10.92 -12.87 -30.83
CA ASP A 122 -11.62 -12.82 -29.56
C ASP A 122 -10.67 -13.09 -28.37
N THR A 123 -11.16 -12.87 -27.15
CA THR A 123 -10.36 -13.08 -25.93
C THR A 123 -9.86 -14.53 -25.83
N ALA A 124 -10.62 -15.52 -26.31
CA ALA A 124 -10.22 -16.93 -26.30
C ALA A 124 -9.02 -17.18 -27.22
N SER A 125 -9.01 -16.57 -28.40
CA SER A 125 -7.89 -16.63 -29.35
C SER A 125 -6.64 -15.96 -28.79
N LEU A 126 -6.79 -14.86 -28.03
CA LEU A 126 -5.66 -14.21 -27.35
C LEU A 126 -5.09 -15.05 -26.19
N VAL A 127 -5.92 -15.82 -25.49
CA VAL A 127 -5.46 -16.79 -24.48
C VAL A 127 -4.68 -17.93 -25.14
N THR A 128 -5.14 -18.42 -26.29
CA THR A 128 -4.41 -19.42 -27.08
C THR A 128 -3.07 -18.86 -27.55
N LEU A 129 -3.04 -17.64 -28.08
CA LEU A 129 -1.80 -16.95 -28.47
C LEU A 129 -0.83 -16.78 -27.29
N LEU A 130 -1.33 -16.47 -26.10
CA LEU A 130 -0.53 -16.37 -24.86
C LEU A 130 0.15 -17.69 -24.52
N ARG A 131 -0.61 -18.79 -24.59
CA ARG A 131 -0.08 -20.13 -24.32
C ARG A 131 0.97 -20.50 -25.37
N ASP A 132 0.64 -20.36 -26.64
CA ASP A 132 1.45 -20.90 -27.72
C ASP A 132 2.74 -20.09 -27.96
N ARG A 133 2.73 -18.77 -27.70
CA ARG A 133 3.88 -17.89 -27.96
C ARG A 133 4.70 -17.54 -26.72
N PHE A 134 4.08 -17.53 -25.55
CA PHE A 134 4.72 -17.06 -24.31
C PHE A 134 4.71 -18.09 -23.18
N ASP A 135 4.11 -19.28 -23.39
CA ASP A 135 3.95 -20.31 -22.35
C ASP A 135 3.22 -19.78 -21.09
N ILE A 136 2.28 -18.85 -21.30
CA ILE A 136 1.52 -18.21 -20.21
C ILE A 136 0.09 -18.73 -20.18
N GLU A 137 -0.26 -19.43 -19.10
CA GLU A 137 -1.64 -19.76 -18.78
C GLU A 137 -2.34 -18.60 -18.04
N ALA A 138 -3.30 -17.98 -18.70
CA ALA A 138 -4.12 -16.90 -18.16
C ALA A 138 -5.60 -17.11 -18.43
N HIS A 139 -6.45 -16.81 -17.44
CA HIS A 139 -7.89 -16.79 -17.62
C HIS A 139 -8.30 -15.64 -18.58
N PRO A 140 -9.34 -15.79 -19.43
CA PRO A 140 -9.83 -14.74 -20.34
C PRO A 140 -10.02 -13.37 -19.66
N ARG A 141 -10.69 -13.36 -18.51
CA ARG A 141 -10.87 -12.16 -17.65
C ARG A 141 -9.56 -11.47 -17.22
N THR A 142 -8.45 -12.20 -17.13
CA THR A 142 -7.13 -11.64 -16.83
C THR A 142 -6.56 -10.89 -18.03
N VAL A 143 -6.73 -11.45 -19.23
CA VAL A 143 -6.33 -10.84 -20.51
C VAL A 143 -7.14 -9.57 -20.78
N GLU A 144 -8.46 -9.64 -20.63
CA GLU A 144 -9.36 -8.49 -20.76
C GLU A 144 -8.97 -7.34 -19.82
N ARG A 145 -8.73 -7.67 -18.54
CA ARG A 145 -8.31 -6.67 -17.55
C ARG A 145 -6.95 -6.09 -17.87
N ALA A 146 -6.02 -6.86 -18.43
CA ALA A 146 -4.70 -6.36 -18.81
C ALA A 146 -4.79 -5.37 -19.97
N LEU A 147 -5.56 -5.70 -21.02
CA LEU A 147 -5.81 -4.81 -22.16
C LEU A 147 -6.49 -3.51 -21.72
N LEU A 148 -7.57 -3.60 -20.92
CA LEU A 148 -8.28 -2.44 -20.38
C LEU A 148 -7.42 -1.54 -19.47
N ARG A 149 -6.46 -2.12 -18.74
CA ARG A 149 -5.55 -1.36 -17.87
C ARG A 149 -4.54 -0.54 -18.68
N GLN A 150 -4.09 -1.05 -19.81
CA GLN A 150 -3.10 -0.36 -20.65
C GLN A 150 -3.72 0.76 -21.49
N GLU A 151 -4.97 0.59 -21.94
CA GLU A 151 -5.75 1.67 -22.56
C GLU A 151 -5.88 2.90 -21.64
N LYS A 152 -6.05 2.67 -20.32
CA LYS A 152 -6.11 3.73 -19.31
C LYS A 152 -4.75 4.38 -19.00
N LYS A 153 -3.63 3.73 -19.34
CA LYS A 153 -2.28 4.32 -19.19
C LYS A 153 -1.84 5.10 -20.43
N THR A 154 -2.47 4.88 -21.58
CA THR A 154 -2.13 5.53 -22.87
C THR A 154 -2.98 6.78 -23.13
N LYS A 155 -4.03 7.00 -22.33
CA LYS A 155 -4.82 8.25 -22.28
C LYS A 155 -4.30 9.15 -21.17
#